data_AF-K4KQB5-F1
#
_entry.id   AF-K4KQB5-F1
#
_cell.length_a   1.000
_cell.length_b   1.000
_cell.length_c   1.000
_cell.angle_alpha   90.00
_cell.angle_beta   90.00
_cell.angle_gamma   90.00
#
_symmetry.space_group_name_H-M   'P 1'
#
loop_
_entity.id
_entity.type
_entity.pdbx_description
1 polymer ?
#
loop_
_entity_poly.entity_id
_entity_poly.type
_entity_poly.pdbx_seq_one_letter_code
_entity_poly.pdbx_strand_id
1 'polypeptide(L)'
;MQLTDKQQAWLDGSLGPEFAQCMATLVRYGEAFGATRLVPIVSAHLTGSFKIASFKGYYAVVEKLVAAGLKVKVPTTANPRPGYDFSLQNRLVLRGQQQHEQNLEALGVTPNYSCVCYHEANIPRFGDILGWAESSAIIYANSVIGARSNRNSILVDICQAITGLTPEFGFLLDQNRAGQIRVKLDIQVMDAAALGFILGKRCVDKTPVLDHYPFSATELKNMGGAMAASGSVSLFHVLGLTPEAPDEATAFRGREPEQVITITQADLTAVRANQEIQNASKIVAFGCPQMTLEEALATGEHFVGKKVKKRTLFHLVPADLRRLEKLPMHRALLEAGVELYAHCPLAGLSVRIGLGSQQVLTNSGKLYYYLDGTEYGDLSELLAVCGVL
;
A
#
# COMPACT_ATOMS: atom_id res chain seq x y z
N MET A 1 0.96 27.58 14.03
CA MET A 1 0.63 26.34 14.78
C MET A 1 0.92 26.53 16.27
N GLN A 2 0.21 25.87 17.19
CA GLN A 2 0.49 25.87 18.64
C GLN A 2 1.47 24.73 18.98
N LEU A 3 2.67 25.09 19.44
CA LEU A 3 3.70 24.16 19.85
C LEU A 3 3.86 24.19 21.37
N THR A 4 4.09 23.02 21.98
CA THR A 4 4.54 22.96 23.39
C THR A 4 5.96 23.54 23.51
N ASP A 5 6.35 23.99 24.70
CA ASP A 5 7.71 24.51 24.96
C ASP A 5 8.80 23.54 24.49
N LYS A 6 8.57 22.22 24.66
CA LYS A 6 9.47 21.17 24.20
C LYS A 6 9.56 21.11 22.66
N GLN A 7 8.42 21.18 21.97
CA GLN A 7 8.38 21.19 20.51
C GLN A 7 8.98 22.48 19.94
N GLN A 8 8.78 23.61 20.60
CA GLN A 8 9.40 24.89 20.24
C GLN A 8 10.91 24.82 20.40
N ALA A 9 11.41 24.33 21.54
CA ALA A 9 12.85 24.13 21.75
C ALA A 9 13.48 23.18 20.71
N TRP A 10 12.75 22.15 20.28
CA TRP A 10 13.20 21.26 19.20
C TRP A 10 13.26 21.96 17.85
N LEU A 11 12.27 22.80 17.54
CA LEU A 11 12.24 23.64 16.35
C LEU A 11 13.38 24.68 16.35
N ASP A 12 13.72 25.20 17.52
CA ASP A 12 14.78 26.21 17.72
C ASP A 12 16.19 25.60 17.75
N GLY A 13 16.32 24.26 17.61
CA GLY A 13 17.62 23.61 17.42
C GLY A 13 18.23 22.93 18.64
N SER A 14 17.48 22.74 19.74
CA SER A 14 18.00 22.02 20.92
C SER A 14 18.46 20.58 20.67
N LEU A 15 18.03 19.96 19.55
CA LEU A 15 18.46 18.63 19.08
C LEU A 15 19.27 18.69 17.78
N GLY A 16 19.87 19.85 17.47
CA GLY A 16 20.65 20.06 16.25
C GLY A 16 19.83 20.52 15.04
N PRO A 17 20.50 21.08 14.03
CA PRO A 17 19.85 21.75 12.90
C PRO A 17 19.06 20.79 12.00
N GLU A 18 19.51 19.55 11.82
CA GLU A 18 18.79 18.55 11.01
C GLU A 18 17.47 18.12 11.66
N PHE A 19 17.44 18.01 13.00
CA PHE A 19 16.21 17.73 13.74
C PHE A 19 15.24 18.92 13.65
N ALA A 20 15.75 20.14 13.84
CA ALA A 20 14.98 21.37 13.68
C ALA A 20 14.37 21.49 12.28
N GLN A 21 15.10 21.09 11.23
CA GLN A 21 14.59 21.07 9.86
C GLN A 21 13.45 20.07 9.67
N CYS A 22 13.49 18.92 10.34
CA CYS A 22 12.36 17.97 10.35
C CYS A 22 11.14 18.60 11.05
N MET A 23 11.33 19.23 12.21
CA MET A 23 10.27 19.97 12.89
C MET A 23 9.67 21.08 12.02
N ALA A 24 10.51 21.90 11.39
CA ALA A 24 10.09 22.97 10.50
C ALA A 24 9.27 22.45 9.31
N THR A 25 9.66 21.30 8.74
CA THR A 25 8.91 20.63 7.68
C THR A 25 7.50 20.25 8.16
N LEU A 26 7.37 19.64 9.34
CA LEU A 26 6.08 19.24 9.90
C LEU A 26 5.21 20.44 10.29
N VAL A 27 5.79 21.51 10.81
CA VAL A 27 5.07 22.75 11.15
C VAL A 27 4.50 23.38 9.88
N ARG A 28 5.34 23.59 8.85
CA ARG A 28 4.89 24.15 7.57
C ARG A 28 3.85 23.26 6.89
N TYR A 29 4.05 21.94 6.94
CA TYR A 29 3.08 20.99 6.42
C TYR A 29 1.74 21.12 7.15
N GLY A 30 1.73 21.11 8.47
CA GLY A 30 0.47 21.27 9.20
C GLY A 30 -0.18 22.64 9.01
N GLU A 31 0.58 23.73 8.93
CA GLU A 31 0.04 25.07 8.64
C GLU A 31 -0.62 25.12 7.26
N ALA A 32 -0.02 24.50 6.24
CA ALA A 32 -0.61 24.40 4.91
C ALA A 32 -1.95 23.63 4.89
N PHE A 33 -2.16 22.72 5.85
CA PHE A 33 -3.40 21.95 5.99
C PHE A 33 -4.29 22.43 7.16
N GLY A 34 -4.00 23.59 7.75
CA GLY A 34 -4.80 24.19 8.83
C GLY A 34 -4.72 23.44 10.16
N ALA A 35 -3.71 22.59 10.38
CA ALA A 35 -3.49 21.90 11.65
C ALA A 35 -3.15 22.90 12.76
N THR A 36 -3.80 22.74 13.91
CA THR A 36 -3.59 23.64 15.07
C THR A 36 -2.40 23.22 15.92
N ARG A 37 -2.04 21.94 15.94
CA ARG A 37 -0.97 21.36 16.78
C ARG A 37 -0.27 20.16 16.14
N LEU A 38 0.86 19.76 16.71
CA LEU A 38 1.51 18.48 16.46
C LEU A 38 1.13 17.47 17.56
N VAL A 39 0.84 16.23 17.17
CA VAL A 39 0.50 15.11 18.06
C VAL A 39 1.51 13.96 17.92
N PRO A 40 1.74 13.17 18.98
CA PRO A 40 2.64 12.02 18.90
C PRO A 40 2.07 10.93 17.98
N ILE A 41 2.97 10.24 17.28
CA ILE A 41 2.66 9.01 16.54
C ILE A 41 3.17 7.79 17.31
N VAL A 42 2.56 6.63 17.13
CA VAL A 42 3.03 5.37 17.73
C VAL A 42 3.96 4.58 16.81
N SER A 43 3.86 4.78 15.50
CA SER A 43 4.72 4.13 14.51
C SER A 43 4.75 4.90 13.17
N ALA A 44 5.79 4.62 12.37
CA ALA A 44 5.94 5.18 11.04
C ALA A 44 6.16 4.09 9.97
N HIS A 45 5.82 4.38 8.72
CA HIS A 45 6.07 3.49 7.59
C HIS A 45 6.51 4.28 6.36
N LEU A 46 7.78 4.10 5.99
CA LEU A 46 8.46 4.90 4.98
C LEU A 46 8.20 4.37 3.58
N THR A 47 7.78 5.26 2.68
CA THR A 47 7.59 4.94 1.26
C THR A 47 8.83 5.18 0.41
N GLY A 48 9.74 6.05 0.87
CA GLY A 48 10.99 6.36 0.20
C GLY A 48 12.04 5.25 0.35
N SER A 49 11.66 3.98 0.13
CA SER A 49 12.56 2.81 0.18
C SER A 49 13.31 2.58 -1.13
N PHE A 50 12.86 3.17 -2.24
CA PHE A 50 13.48 3.03 -3.56
C PHE A 50 14.54 4.11 -3.80
N LYS A 51 15.67 3.76 -4.42
CA LYS A 51 16.68 4.69 -4.94
C LYS A 51 16.46 4.94 -6.44
N ILE A 52 15.70 5.98 -6.79
CA ILE A 52 15.44 6.40 -8.16
C ILE A 52 16.07 7.76 -8.46
N ALA A 53 16.60 7.94 -9.67
CA ALA A 53 17.44 9.09 -10.01
C ALA A 53 16.74 10.47 -9.87
N SER A 54 15.41 10.52 -9.97
CA SER A 54 14.61 11.75 -9.88
C SER A 54 14.48 12.30 -8.45
N PHE A 55 14.76 11.51 -7.40
CA PHE A 55 14.55 11.92 -5.99
C PHE A 55 15.86 12.28 -5.25
N LYS A 56 16.87 12.80 -5.97
CA LYS A 56 18.17 13.20 -5.39
C LYS A 56 18.05 14.05 -4.11
N GLY A 57 17.11 15.00 -4.08
CA GLY A 57 16.88 15.86 -2.92
C GLY A 57 16.48 15.09 -1.67
N TYR A 58 15.60 14.09 -1.80
CA TYR A 58 15.19 13.25 -0.69
C TYR A 58 16.37 12.45 -0.13
N TYR A 59 17.20 11.84 -0.98
CA TYR A 59 18.35 11.09 -0.49
C TYR A 59 19.39 11.97 0.19
N ALA A 60 19.61 13.19 -0.30
CA ALA A 60 20.49 14.14 0.36
C ALA A 60 19.98 14.51 1.77
N VAL A 61 18.66 14.57 1.97
CA VAL A 61 18.07 14.72 3.31
C VAL A 61 18.39 13.49 4.17
N VAL A 62 18.11 12.28 3.67
CA VAL A 62 18.40 11.03 4.41
C VAL A 62 19.89 10.94 4.81
N GLU A 63 20.81 11.23 3.89
CA GLU A 63 22.26 11.23 4.14
C GLU A 63 22.66 12.26 5.20
N LYS A 64 22.06 13.46 5.20
CA LYS A 64 22.27 14.47 6.26
C LYS A 64 21.77 14.00 7.61
N LEU A 65 20.59 13.37 7.67
CA LEU A 65 20.03 12.82 8.91
C LEU A 65 20.96 11.74 9.50
N VAL A 66 21.51 10.87 8.64
CA VAL A 66 22.48 9.84 9.04
C VAL A 66 23.78 10.49 9.54
N ALA A 67 24.32 11.47 8.81
CA ALA A 67 25.55 12.17 9.19
C ALA A 67 25.43 12.93 10.52
N ALA A 68 24.23 13.45 10.82
CA ALA A 68 23.90 14.07 12.10
C ALA A 68 23.69 13.06 13.25
N GLY A 69 23.79 11.75 12.98
CA GLY A 69 23.60 10.70 13.98
C GLY A 69 22.16 10.54 14.46
N LEU A 70 21.18 11.10 13.73
CA LEU A 70 19.77 11.00 14.12
C LEU A 70 19.24 9.58 13.95
N LYS A 71 18.25 9.25 14.77
CA LYS A 71 17.54 7.97 14.75
C LYS A 71 16.04 8.23 14.70
N VAL A 72 15.29 7.29 14.14
CA VAL A 72 13.83 7.28 14.26
C VAL A 72 13.43 7.19 15.75
N LYS A 73 12.40 7.94 16.14
CA LYS A 73 11.89 8.00 17.53
C LYS A 73 10.81 6.97 17.83
N VAL A 74 10.24 6.35 16.79
CA VAL A 74 9.16 5.37 16.90
C VAL A 74 9.50 4.14 16.04
N PRO A 75 8.92 2.95 16.34
CA PRO A 75 9.01 1.80 15.45
C PRO A 75 8.70 2.21 14.01
N THR A 76 9.68 2.04 13.13
CA THR A 76 9.61 2.51 11.75
C THR A 76 9.96 1.37 10.81
N THR A 77 9.06 1.11 9.87
CA THR A 77 9.24 0.10 8.81
C THR A 77 9.36 0.77 7.44
N ALA A 78 9.69 -0.01 6.40
CA ALA A 78 9.88 0.50 5.06
C ALA A 78 9.09 -0.31 4.02
N ASN A 79 8.67 0.38 2.96
CA ASN A 79 8.07 -0.23 1.78
C ASN A 79 8.97 -1.28 1.15
N PRO A 80 8.46 -2.11 0.22
CA PRO A 80 9.23 -3.17 -0.40
C PRO A 80 10.52 -2.70 -1.06
N ARG A 81 11.37 -3.66 -1.46
CA ARG A 81 12.48 -3.40 -2.36
C ARG A 81 11.97 -3.19 -3.80
N PRO A 82 12.67 -2.43 -4.65
CA PRO A 82 12.23 -2.17 -6.02
C PRO A 82 12.51 -3.32 -7.01
N GLY A 83 13.09 -4.44 -6.56
CA GLY A 83 13.53 -5.53 -7.45
C GLY A 83 14.77 -5.14 -8.25
N TYR A 84 15.79 -4.60 -7.56
CA TYR A 84 17.03 -4.13 -8.19
C TYR A 84 17.86 -5.25 -8.82
N ASP A 85 17.54 -6.49 -8.52
CA ASP A 85 18.13 -7.73 -9.00
C ASP A 85 17.20 -8.51 -9.95
N PHE A 86 16.00 -7.98 -10.22
CA PHE A 86 15.01 -8.63 -11.11
C PHE A 86 15.49 -8.79 -12.55
N SER A 87 16.27 -7.82 -13.06
CA SER A 87 16.89 -7.90 -14.38
C SER A 87 18.19 -7.09 -14.42
N LEU A 88 18.99 -7.28 -15.48
CA LEU A 88 20.19 -6.47 -15.71
C LEU A 88 19.86 -4.97 -15.84
N GLN A 89 18.71 -4.63 -16.45
CA GLN A 89 18.26 -3.25 -16.57
C GLN A 89 17.90 -2.66 -15.21
N ASN A 90 17.15 -3.41 -14.38
CA ASN A 90 16.83 -3.01 -13.01
C ASN A 90 18.10 -2.74 -12.21
N ARG A 91 19.09 -3.64 -12.32
CA ARG A 91 20.38 -3.49 -11.63
C ARG A 91 21.13 -2.24 -12.05
N LEU A 92 20.98 -1.79 -13.30
CA LEU A 92 21.59 -0.57 -13.80
C LEU A 92 20.86 0.70 -13.33
N VAL A 93 19.53 0.69 -13.38
CA VAL A 93 18.70 1.83 -12.97
C VAL A 93 18.73 2.05 -11.45
N LEU A 94 18.86 0.96 -10.67
CA LEU A 94 18.74 0.96 -9.20
C LEU A 94 20.08 0.72 -8.49
N ARG A 95 21.23 1.04 -9.11
CA ARG A 95 22.59 0.78 -8.58
C ARG A 95 22.86 1.32 -7.17
N GLY A 96 22.18 2.39 -6.76
CA GLY A 96 22.34 3.00 -5.43
C GLY A 96 21.42 2.43 -4.34
N GLN A 97 20.62 1.40 -4.66
CA GLN A 97 19.60 0.87 -3.76
C GLN A 97 20.21 0.33 -2.46
N GLN A 98 21.32 -0.42 -2.53
CA GLN A 98 21.98 -1.00 -1.35
C GLN A 98 22.50 0.09 -0.40
N GLN A 99 23.12 1.15 -0.92
CA GLN A 99 23.57 2.28 -0.10
C GLN A 99 22.40 2.99 0.58
N HIS A 100 21.26 3.09 -0.10
CA HIS A 100 20.06 3.69 0.48
C HIS A 100 19.48 2.84 1.61
N GLU A 101 19.43 1.52 1.44
CA GLU A 101 19.03 0.58 2.49
C GLU A 101 19.93 0.71 3.73
N GLN A 102 21.26 0.79 3.55
CA GLN A 102 22.21 1.03 4.63
C GLN A 102 21.94 2.35 5.36
N ASN A 103 21.58 3.41 4.64
CA ASN A 103 21.23 4.69 5.27
C ASN A 103 19.95 4.57 6.11
N LEU A 104 18.92 3.86 5.62
CA LEU A 104 17.70 3.63 6.39
C LEU A 104 17.98 2.79 7.64
N GLU A 105 18.78 1.73 7.54
CA GLU A 105 19.24 0.94 8.68
C GLU A 105 20.04 1.79 9.67
N ALA A 106 20.91 2.68 9.18
CA ALA A 106 21.65 3.62 10.00
C ALA A 106 20.75 4.63 10.73
N LEU A 107 19.55 4.94 10.21
CA LEU A 107 18.54 5.71 10.95
C LEU A 107 17.75 4.88 11.97
N GLY A 108 17.93 3.55 12.01
CA GLY A 108 17.20 2.64 12.90
C GLY A 108 15.88 2.12 12.31
N VAL A 109 15.70 2.20 10.99
CA VAL A 109 14.52 1.65 10.31
C VAL A 109 14.59 0.13 10.29
N THR A 110 13.47 -0.53 10.62
CA THR A 110 13.35 -1.99 10.57
C THR A 110 13.12 -2.45 9.13
N PRO A 111 13.99 -3.32 8.58
CA PRO A 111 13.96 -3.75 7.18
C PRO A 111 12.91 -4.85 6.92
N ASN A 112 11.63 -4.56 7.15
CA ASN A 112 10.54 -5.50 6.82
C ASN A 112 10.27 -5.56 5.31
N TYR A 113 10.61 -4.49 4.58
CA TYR A 113 10.42 -4.31 3.14
C TYR A 113 9.06 -4.81 2.64
N SER A 114 7.99 -4.26 3.21
CA SER A 114 6.64 -4.65 2.83
C SER A 114 5.62 -3.53 2.88
N CYS A 115 4.77 -3.45 1.85
CA CYS A 115 3.62 -2.55 1.80
C CYS A 115 2.41 -3.07 2.60
N VAL A 116 2.47 -4.33 3.06
CA VAL A 116 1.49 -4.96 3.97
C VAL A 116 2.09 -4.97 5.38
N CYS A 117 2.63 -3.83 5.82
CA CYS A 117 3.41 -3.74 7.06
C CYS A 117 2.61 -4.09 8.31
N TYR A 118 1.29 -3.89 8.27
CA TYR A 118 0.31 -4.22 9.30
C TYR A 118 0.02 -5.72 9.44
N HIS A 119 0.59 -6.58 8.58
CA HIS A 119 0.44 -8.02 8.73
C HIS A 119 1.32 -8.57 9.86
N GLU A 120 2.54 -8.03 10.05
CA GLU A 120 3.52 -8.63 10.97
C GLU A 120 4.43 -7.64 11.70
N ALA A 121 4.91 -6.61 11.00
CA ALA A 121 6.04 -5.82 11.47
C ALA A 121 5.63 -4.51 12.14
N ASN A 122 4.48 -3.97 11.76
CA ASN A 122 4.00 -2.67 12.21
C ASN A 122 2.48 -2.70 12.37
N ILE A 123 2.02 -3.32 13.46
CA ILE A 123 0.62 -3.63 13.74
C ILE A 123 0.06 -2.58 14.74
N PRO A 124 -0.67 -1.56 14.28
CA PRO A 124 -1.27 -0.57 15.17
C PRO A 124 -2.55 -1.10 15.82
N ARG A 125 -3.04 -0.37 16.83
CA ARG A 125 -4.34 -0.59 17.47
C ARG A 125 -5.39 0.39 16.95
N PHE A 126 -6.66 0.09 17.20
CA PHE A 126 -7.75 1.03 16.97
C PHE A 126 -7.46 2.36 17.69
N GLY A 127 -7.61 3.48 16.98
CA GLY A 127 -7.39 4.83 17.49
C GLY A 127 -5.92 5.31 17.52
N ASP A 128 -4.95 4.43 17.27
CA ASP A 128 -3.53 4.83 17.22
C ASP A 128 -3.28 5.85 16.09
N ILE A 129 -2.44 6.85 16.36
CA ILE A 129 -2.04 7.85 15.35
C ILE A 129 -0.71 7.44 14.71
N LEU A 130 -0.66 7.43 13.38
CA LEU A 130 0.43 6.87 12.59
C LEU A 130 1.07 7.91 11.65
N GLY A 131 2.38 7.76 11.43
CA GLY A 131 3.15 8.49 10.41
C GLY A 131 3.42 7.61 9.20
N TRP A 132 2.37 7.18 8.49
CA TRP A 132 2.50 6.28 7.33
C TRP A 132 2.30 7.05 6.02
N ALA A 133 3.01 6.66 4.96
CA ALA A 133 2.85 7.22 3.61
C ALA A 133 2.38 6.20 2.55
N GLU A 134 2.49 4.89 2.81
CA GLU A 134 2.11 3.86 1.84
C GLU A 134 0.59 3.81 1.70
N SER A 135 0.08 4.16 0.52
CA SER A 135 -1.37 4.37 0.30
C SER A 135 -2.21 3.14 0.64
N SER A 136 -1.74 1.94 0.28
CA SER A 136 -2.44 0.69 0.60
C SER A 136 -2.38 0.31 2.08
N ALA A 137 -1.36 0.78 2.81
CA ALA A 137 -1.27 0.59 4.26
C ALA A 137 -2.12 1.60 5.02
N ILE A 138 -2.15 2.86 4.58
CA ILE A 138 -2.97 3.92 5.17
C ILE A 138 -4.45 3.56 5.12
N ILE A 139 -4.95 3.18 3.94
CA ILE A 139 -6.38 2.88 3.80
C ILE A 139 -6.79 1.66 4.64
N TYR A 140 -5.91 0.66 4.76
CA TYR A 140 -6.16 -0.51 5.61
C TYR A 140 -6.14 -0.11 7.10
N ALA A 141 -5.15 0.67 7.52
CA ALA A 141 -5.06 1.19 8.89
C ALA A 141 -6.30 2.01 9.27
N ASN A 142 -6.71 2.93 8.38
CA ASN A 142 -7.88 3.77 8.60
C ASN A 142 -9.19 2.97 8.63
N SER A 143 -9.38 2.05 7.70
CA SER A 143 -10.69 1.41 7.45
C SER A 143 -10.87 0.11 8.22
N VAL A 144 -9.85 -0.76 8.21
CA VAL A 144 -9.94 -2.12 8.75
C VAL A 144 -9.51 -2.16 10.21
N ILE A 145 -8.46 -1.44 10.56
CA ILE A 145 -7.94 -1.39 11.94
C ILE A 145 -8.65 -0.29 12.76
N GLY A 146 -9.03 0.82 12.12
CA GLY A 146 -9.52 2.03 12.80
C GLY A 146 -8.40 2.86 13.44
N ALA A 147 -7.16 2.65 13.04
CA ALA A 147 -6.06 3.57 13.33
C ALA A 147 -6.19 4.84 12.47
N ARG A 148 -5.36 5.85 12.72
CA ARG A 148 -5.49 7.19 12.13
C ARG A 148 -4.21 7.61 11.44
N SER A 149 -4.25 7.73 10.11
CA SER A 149 -3.15 8.29 9.31
C SER A 149 -3.67 9.18 8.19
N ASN A 150 -2.93 10.24 7.91
CA ASN A 150 -3.08 11.01 6.68
C ASN A 150 -2.28 10.39 5.54
N ARG A 151 -2.57 10.83 4.31
CA ARG A 151 -1.74 10.53 3.14
C ARG A 151 -0.56 11.50 3.09
N ASN A 152 0.60 11.00 3.48
CA ASN A 152 1.84 11.77 3.61
C ASN A 152 2.76 11.55 2.39
N SER A 153 3.72 12.47 2.19
CA SER A 153 4.78 12.33 1.18
C SER A 153 6.05 11.71 1.78
N ILE A 154 6.97 11.27 0.92
CA ILE A 154 8.28 10.68 1.29
C ILE A 154 9.16 11.61 2.15
N LEU A 155 8.92 12.93 2.15
CA LEU A 155 9.67 13.85 3.00
C LEU A 155 9.00 14.00 4.36
N VAL A 156 7.66 13.98 4.37
CA VAL A 156 6.89 14.10 5.60
C VAL A 156 7.03 12.82 6.43
N ASP A 157 6.97 11.63 5.83
CA ASP A 157 7.06 10.35 6.56
C ASP A 157 8.40 10.18 7.30
N ILE A 158 9.53 10.53 6.69
CA ILE A 158 10.83 10.47 7.36
C ILE A 158 10.93 11.52 8.48
N CYS A 159 10.41 12.73 8.29
CA CYS A 159 10.37 13.74 9.35
C CYS A 159 9.47 13.32 10.51
N GLN A 160 8.33 12.67 10.23
CA GLN A 160 7.45 12.08 11.25
C GLN A 160 8.19 10.98 12.03
N ALA A 161 8.91 10.09 11.34
CA ALA A 161 9.69 9.03 11.97
C ALA A 161 10.82 9.57 12.88
N ILE A 162 11.56 10.58 12.42
CA ILE A 162 12.65 11.22 13.19
C ILE A 162 12.11 11.98 14.41
N THR A 163 11.00 12.70 14.25
CA THR A 163 10.46 13.56 15.32
C THR A 163 9.54 12.82 16.29
N GLY A 164 8.92 11.73 15.84
CA GLY A 164 7.85 11.03 16.57
C GLY A 164 6.54 11.83 16.60
N LEU A 165 6.35 12.77 15.68
CA LEU A 165 5.21 13.69 15.66
C LEU A 165 4.56 13.74 14.27
N THR A 166 3.28 14.11 14.24
CA THR A 166 2.56 14.48 13.02
C THR A 166 1.65 15.68 13.29
N PRO A 167 1.42 16.58 12.31
CA PRO A 167 0.36 17.58 12.44
C PRO A 167 -1.03 16.93 12.49
N GLU A 168 -1.88 17.43 13.39
CA GLU A 168 -3.24 16.93 13.59
C GLU A 168 -4.22 17.60 12.62
N PHE A 169 -4.51 16.91 11.51
CA PHE A 169 -5.51 17.32 10.53
C PHE A 169 -6.07 16.10 9.79
N GLY A 170 -7.00 16.31 8.85
CA GLY A 170 -7.46 15.25 7.95
C GLY A 170 -8.09 14.09 8.72
N PHE A 171 -7.72 12.85 8.39
CA PHE A 171 -8.31 11.63 8.98
C PHE A 171 -7.86 11.34 10.41
N LEU A 172 -7.07 12.22 11.02
CA LEU A 172 -6.80 12.20 12.46
C LEU A 172 -8.00 12.78 13.26
N LEU A 173 -8.84 13.57 12.59
CA LEU A 173 -9.99 14.25 13.18
C LEU A 173 -11.28 13.47 12.91
N ASP A 174 -12.06 13.22 13.95
CA ASP A 174 -13.31 12.44 13.88
C ASP A 174 -14.31 12.97 12.85
N GLN A 175 -14.46 14.29 12.77
CA GLN A 175 -15.40 14.93 11.85
C GLN A 175 -15.09 14.69 10.37
N ASN A 176 -13.83 14.37 10.04
CA ASN A 176 -13.37 14.11 8.67
C ASN A 176 -13.47 12.62 8.29
N ARG A 177 -13.85 11.76 9.23
CA ARG A 177 -14.00 10.31 9.03
C ARG A 177 -15.44 9.89 8.72
N ALA A 178 -16.37 10.84 8.64
CA ALA A 178 -17.74 10.58 8.23
C ALA A 178 -17.80 10.10 6.78
N GLY A 179 -18.65 9.11 6.52
CA GLY A 179 -19.03 8.72 5.17
C GLY A 179 -19.55 9.89 4.34
N GLN A 180 -19.28 9.84 3.04
CA GLN A 180 -19.70 10.85 2.08
C GLN A 180 -20.49 10.26 0.91
N ILE A 181 -20.17 9.03 0.51
CA ILE A 181 -20.86 8.34 -0.58
C ILE A 181 -21.45 7.04 -0.05
N ARG A 182 -22.75 6.84 -0.26
CA ARG A 182 -23.40 5.55 0.01
C ARG A 182 -23.22 4.63 -1.19
N VAL A 183 -22.64 3.46 -0.97
CA VAL A 183 -22.36 2.46 -2.01
C VAL A 183 -23.24 1.23 -1.79
N LYS A 184 -24.17 0.99 -2.71
CA LYS A 184 -25.00 -0.22 -2.75
C LYS A 184 -24.33 -1.31 -3.57
N LEU A 185 -24.42 -2.55 -3.13
CA LEU A 185 -23.79 -3.70 -3.79
C LEU A 185 -24.87 -4.64 -4.35
N ASP A 186 -24.93 -4.73 -5.68
CA ASP A 186 -25.75 -5.69 -6.43
C ASP A 186 -24.83 -6.65 -7.20
N ILE A 187 -24.14 -7.50 -6.44
CA ILE A 187 -23.04 -8.34 -6.91
C ILE A 187 -23.33 -9.79 -6.50
N GLN A 188 -23.23 -10.72 -7.47
CA GLN A 188 -23.41 -12.15 -7.19
C GLN A 188 -22.08 -12.84 -6.85
N VAL A 189 -21.01 -12.49 -7.56
CA VAL A 189 -19.66 -13.04 -7.40
C VAL A 189 -18.70 -11.89 -7.14
N MET A 190 -18.16 -11.87 -5.93
CA MET A 190 -17.27 -10.78 -5.49
C MET A 190 -15.91 -10.86 -6.17
N ASP A 191 -15.50 -9.72 -6.71
CA ASP A 191 -14.12 -9.41 -7.06
C ASP A 191 -13.73 -8.12 -6.32
N ALA A 192 -13.15 -8.31 -5.13
CA ALA A 192 -12.82 -7.21 -4.23
C ALA A 192 -11.79 -6.23 -4.84
N ALA A 193 -10.85 -6.73 -5.65
CA ALA A 193 -9.85 -5.88 -6.29
C ALA A 193 -10.45 -5.02 -7.41
N ALA A 194 -11.34 -5.59 -8.23
CA ALA A 194 -12.10 -4.83 -9.23
C ALA A 194 -13.05 -3.82 -8.56
N LEU A 195 -13.76 -4.22 -7.50
CA LEU A 195 -14.60 -3.34 -6.71
C LEU A 195 -13.81 -2.13 -6.19
N GLY A 196 -12.65 -2.38 -5.59
CA GLY A 196 -11.76 -1.34 -5.10
C GLY A 196 -11.33 -0.38 -6.22
N PHE A 197 -10.94 -0.89 -7.38
CA PHE A 197 -10.57 -0.08 -8.54
C PHE A 197 -11.72 0.82 -9.01
N ILE A 198 -12.93 0.27 -9.16
CA ILE A 198 -14.12 1.03 -9.58
C ILE A 198 -14.44 2.11 -8.57
N LEU A 199 -14.43 1.77 -7.27
CA LEU A 199 -14.73 2.72 -6.21
C LEU A 199 -13.70 3.82 -6.12
N GLY A 200 -12.41 3.55 -6.34
CA GLY A 200 -11.42 4.60 -6.43
C GLY A 200 -11.73 5.57 -7.57
N LYS A 201 -12.08 5.06 -8.76
CA LYS A 201 -12.45 5.91 -9.91
C LYS A 201 -13.72 6.72 -9.68
N ARG A 202 -14.73 6.17 -8.99
CA ARG A 202 -16.03 6.82 -8.76
C ARG A 202 -16.05 7.75 -7.55
N CYS A 203 -15.34 7.40 -6.48
CA CYS A 203 -15.34 8.14 -5.22
C CYS A 203 -14.21 9.16 -5.12
N VAL A 204 -13.12 8.96 -5.89
CA VAL A 204 -11.92 9.80 -5.87
C VAL A 204 -11.36 9.90 -4.44
N ASP A 205 -11.45 11.06 -3.78
CA ASP A 205 -10.92 11.32 -2.45
C ASP A 205 -12.00 11.30 -1.35
N LYS A 206 -13.27 11.03 -1.71
CA LYS A 206 -14.39 10.92 -0.77
C LYS A 206 -14.41 9.57 -0.06
N THR A 207 -14.97 9.55 1.15
CA THR A 207 -15.11 8.33 1.98
C THR A 207 -16.36 7.52 1.60
N PRO A 208 -16.25 6.35 0.94
CA PRO A 208 -17.41 5.51 0.65
C PRO A 208 -17.84 4.68 1.86
N VAL A 209 -19.16 4.48 2.00
CA VAL A 209 -19.81 3.59 2.96
C VAL A 209 -20.55 2.51 2.17
N LEU A 210 -20.00 1.29 2.20
CA LEU A 210 -20.50 0.14 1.46
C LEU A 210 -21.59 -0.60 2.24
N ASP A 211 -22.53 -1.19 1.52
CA ASP A 211 -23.39 -2.26 2.05
C ASP A 211 -22.56 -3.30 2.79
N HIS A 212 -23.21 -3.96 3.77
CA HIS A 212 -22.61 -5.11 4.41
C HIS A 212 -22.29 -6.20 3.38
N TYR A 213 -21.05 -6.65 3.39
CA TYR A 213 -20.59 -7.85 2.71
C TYR A 213 -19.52 -8.51 3.59
N PRO A 214 -19.51 -9.85 3.71
CA PRO A 214 -18.60 -10.55 4.63
C PRO A 214 -17.17 -10.66 4.05
N PHE A 215 -16.53 -9.53 3.78
CA PHE A 215 -15.18 -9.51 3.23
C PHE A 215 -14.17 -10.12 4.21
N SER A 216 -13.30 -10.98 3.68
CA SER A 216 -12.09 -11.43 4.37
C SER A 216 -11.06 -10.29 4.52
N ALA A 217 -10.09 -10.47 5.41
CA ALA A 217 -8.97 -9.54 5.56
C ALA A 217 -8.18 -9.35 4.25
N THR A 218 -8.05 -10.42 3.46
CA THR A 218 -7.42 -10.42 2.13
C THR A 218 -8.21 -9.59 1.12
N GLU A 219 -9.54 -9.75 1.09
CA GLU A 219 -10.40 -8.94 0.21
C GLU A 219 -10.36 -7.46 0.60
N LEU A 220 -10.43 -7.14 1.89
CA LEU A 220 -10.31 -5.75 2.38
C LEU A 220 -8.95 -5.13 2.02
N LYS A 221 -7.86 -5.90 2.13
CA LYS A 221 -6.51 -5.48 1.69
C LYS A 221 -6.49 -5.15 0.20
N ASN A 222 -6.98 -6.06 -0.64
CA ASN A 222 -6.89 -5.93 -2.09
C ASN A 222 -7.85 -4.85 -2.61
N MET A 223 -9.07 -4.77 -2.08
CA MET A 223 -10.04 -3.70 -2.34
C MET A 223 -9.49 -2.34 -1.94
N GLY A 224 -9.02 -2.20 -0.69
CA GLY A 224 -8.46 -0.94 -0.20
C GLY A 224 -7.24 -0.51 -1.02
N GLY A 225 -6.32 -1.44 -1.31
CA GLY A 225 -5.14 -1.16 -2.13
C GLY A 225 -5.47 -0.65 -3.53
N ALA A 226 -6.47 -1.25 -4.20
CA ALA A 226 -6.92 -0.81 -5.52
C ALA A 226 -7.64 0.55 -5.48
N MET A 227 -8.44 0.79 -4.45
CA MET A 227 -9.19 2.04 -4.24
C MET A 227 -8.26 3.22 -3.95
N ALA A 228 -7.27 3.02 -3.08
CA ALA A 228 -6.26 4.02 -2.77
C ALA A 228 -5.37 4.35 -3.99
N ALA A 229 -5.10 3.36 -4.84
CA ALA A 229 -4.32 3.55 -6.06
C ALA A 229 -5.07 4.37 -7.11
N SER A 230 -6.31 3.96 -7.42
CA SER A 230 -7.09 4.50 -8.54
C SER A 230 -7.84 5.79 -8.22
N GLY A 231 -8.15 6.05 -6.94
CA GLY A 231 -8.96 7.18 -6.49
C GLY A 231 -8.28 8.17 -5.55
N SER A 232 -7.24 7.76 -4.83
CA SER A 232 -6.74 8.49 -3.65
C SER A 232 -7.59 8.38 -2.38
N VAL A 233 -8.60 7.50 -2.36
CA VAL A 233 -9.37 7.20 -1.16
C VAL A 233 -8.42 6.73 -0.05
N SER A 234 -8.58 7.28 1.15
CA SER A 234 -7.74 6.95 2.31
C SER A 234 -8.52 6.37 3.49
N LEU A 235 -9.86 6.31 3.39
CA LEU A 235 -10.76 5.69 4.35
C LEU A 235 -12.00 5.19 3.59
N PHE A 236 -12.46 3.99 3.92
CA PHE A 236 -13.77 3.47 3.54
C PHE A 236 -14.43 2.82 4.76
N HIS A 237 -15.73 2.64 4.69
CA HIS A 237 -16.51 1.93 5.70
C HIS A 237 -17.29 0.78 5.05
N VAL A 238 -17.38 -0.36 5.74
CA VAL A 238 -18.28 -1.47 5.40
C VAL A 238 -19.22 -1.67 6.58
N LEU A 239 -20.52 -1.48 6.35
CA LEU A 239 -21.53 -1.55 7.39
C LEU A 239 -21.47 -2.91 8.11
N GLY A 240 -21.47 -2.87 9.44
CA GLY A 240 -21.41 -4.05 10.31
C GLY A 240 -20.07 -4.82 10.28
N LEU A 241 -19.04 -4.33 9.60
CA LEU A 241 -17.74 -5.01 9.48
C LEU A 241 -16.56 -4.13 9.92
N THR A 242 -16.41 -2.93 9.36
CA THR A 242 -15.33 -2.01 9.76
C THR A 242 -15.65 -1.38 11.12
N PRO A 243 -14.66 -1.16 11.99
CA PRO A 243 -14.88 -0.82 13.40
C PRO A 243 -15.58 0.54 13.63
N GLU A 244 -15.50 1.47 12.67
CA GLU A 244 -16.19 2.77 12.75
C GLU A 244 -17.56 2.80 12.06
N ALA A 245 -18.06 1.66 11.59
CA ALA A 245 -19.33 1.57 10.87
C ALA A 245 -20.18 0.36 11.33
N PRO A 246 -20.51 0.24 12.63
CA PRO A 246 -21.44 -0.80 13.09
C PRO A 246 -22.81 -0.67 12.44
N ASP A 247 -23.22 0.56 12.12
CA ASP A 247 -24.47 0.91 11.45
C ASP A 247 -24.29 2.16 10.57
N GLU A 248 -25.30 2.44 9.76
CA GLU A 248 -25.29 3.54 8.78
C GLU A 248 -25.24 4.92 9.46
N ALA A 249 -25.99 5.10 10.55
CA ALA A 249 -26.01 6.36 11.29
C ALA A 249 -24.62 6.73 11.84
N THR A 250 -23.89 5.74 12.36
CA THR A 250 -22.52 5.89 12.88
C THR A 250 -21.53 6.14 11.75
N ALA A 251 -21.61 5.39 10.65
CA ALA A 251 -20.70 5.52 9.50
C ALA A 251 -20.76 6.93 8.87
N PHE A 252 -21.97 7.49 8.73
CA PHE A 252 -22.16 8.85 8.23
C PHE A 252 -22.10 9.92 9.33
N ARG A 253 -21.99 9.53 10.59
CA ARG A 253 -21.98 10.43 11.76
C ARG A 253 -23.17 11.40 11.76
N GLY A 254 -24.35 10.86 11.46
CA GLY A 254 -25.62 11.59 11.38
C GLY A 254 -25.77 12.54 10.17
N ARG A 255 -24.88 12.46 9.17
CA ARG A 255 -24.98 13.24 7.93
C ARG A 255 -25.71 12.45 6.85
N GLU A 256 -26.39 13.13 5.94
CA GLU A 256 -26.90 12.50 4.72
C GLU A 256 -25.75 12.25 3.73
N PRO A 257 -25.77 11.15 2.96
CA PRO A 257 -24.79 10.91 1.91
C PRO A 257 -24.88 12.00 0.82
N GLU A 258 -23.73 12.50 0.37
CA GLU A 258 -23.66 13.45 -0.75
C GLU A 258 -24.10 12.81 -2.07
N GLN A 259 -23.92 11.49 -2.18
CA GLN A 259 -24.27 10.70 -3.36
C GLN A 259 -24.57 9.25 -2.98
N VAL A 260 -25.48 8.63 -3.72
CA VAL A 260 -25.72 7.18 -3.66
C VAL A 260 -25.33 6.57 -5.01
N ILE A 261 -24.48 5.55 -5.00
CA ILE A 261 -24.08 4.79 -6.20
C ILE A 261 -24.39 3.30 -5.97
N THR A 262 -24.70 2.59 -7.05
CA THR A 262 -24.82 1.13 -7.05
C THR A 262 -23.68 0.55 -7.87
N ILE A 263 -23.02 -0.48 -7.34
CA ILE A 263 -22.07 -1.30 -8.08
C ILE A 263 -22.75 -2.62 -8.41
N THR A 264 -22.77 -2.95 -9.69
CA THR A 264 -23.40 -4.16 -10.23
C THR A 264 -22.35 -5.21 -10.58
N GLN A 265 -22.78 -6.46 -10.78
CA GLN A 265 -21.89 -7.49 -11.35
C GLN A 265 -21.31 -7.08 -12.71
N ALA A 266 -22.10 -6.43 -13.56
CA ALA A 266 -21.65 -5.95 -14.86
C ALA A 266 -20.52 -4.92 -14.74
N ASP A 267 -20.55 -4.07 -13.71
CA ASP A 267 -19.46 -3.14 -13.42
C ASP A 267 -18.15 -3.88 -13.10
N LEU A 268 -18.21 -4.96 -12.30
CA LEU A 268 -17.03 -5.76 -11.98
C LEU A 268 -16.47 -6.47 -13.22
N THR A 269 -17.35 -7.07 -14.03
CA THR A 269 -16.95 -7.76 -15.27
C THR A 269 -16.36 -6.79 -16.30
N ALA A 270 -16.83 -5.54 -16.35
CA ALA A 270 -16.34 -4.53 -17.29
C ALA A 270 -14.89 -4.08 -17.04
N VAL A 271 -14.32 -4.34 -15.86
CA VAL A 271 -12.89 -4.07 -15.58
C VAL A 271 -11.99 -5.07 -16.31
N ARG A 272 -12.50 -6.26 -16.61
CA ARG A 272 -11.72 -7.39 -17.13
C ARG A 272 -11.43 -7.19 -18.61
N ALA A 273 -10.21 -7.48 -19.01
CA ALA A 273 -9.84 -7.55 -20.42
C ALA A 273 -10.54 -8.74 -21.08
N ASN A 274 -10.79 -8.66 -22.39
CA ASN A 274 -11.35 -9.79 -23.13
C ASN A 274 -10.34 -10.96 -23.23
N GLN A 275 -10.84 -12.16 -23.53
CA GLN A 275 -10.03 -13.38 -23.56
C GLN A 275 -8.83 -13.33 -24.53
N GLU A 276 -8.98 -12.63 -25.66
CA GLU A 276 -7.91 -12.49 -26.66
C GLU A 276 -6.72 -11.71 -26.07
N ILE A 277 -7.00 -10.58 -25.42
CA ILE A 277 -6.01 -9.74 -24.74
C ILE A 277 -5.38 -10.49 -23.56
N GLN A 278 -6.19 -11.19 -22.77
CA GLN A 278 -5.68 -12.02 -21.67
C GLN A 278 -4.70 -13.09 -22.17
N ASN A 279 -5.05 -13.80 -23.25
CA ASN A 279 -4.20 -14.84 -23.85
C ASN A 279 -2.94 -14.28 -24.51
N ALA A 280 -2.98 -13.04 -25.01
CA ALA A 280 -1.82 -12.34 -25.59
C ALA A 280 -0.79 -11.92 -24.53
N SER A 281 -1.19 -11.79 -23.26
CA SER A 281 -0.29 -11.44 -22.16
C SER A 281 0.85 -12.45 -22.01
N LYS A 282 2.04 -11.96 -21.63
CA LYS A 282 3.28 -12.75 -21.55
C LYS A 282 3.65 -13.14 -20.13
N ILE A 283 3.26 -12.29 -19.18
CA ILE A 283 3.55 -12.41 -17.76
C ILE A 283 2.23 -12.39 -17.02
N VAL A 284 2.03 -13.34 -16.11
CA VAL A 284 0.94 -13.30 -15.12
C VAL A 284 1.55 -12.93 -13.78
N ALA A 285 1.10 -11.84 -13.17
CA ALA A 285 1.69 -11.31 -11.94
C ALA A 285 0.65 -11.20 -10.82
N PHE A 286 0.97 -11.83 -9.70
CA PHE A 286 0.22 -11.77 -8.45
C PHE A 286 0.99 -10.95 -7.40
N GLY A 287 0.28 -10.28 -6.49
CA GLY A 287 0.86 -9.67 -5.30
C GLY A 287 1.16 -8.17 -5.35
N CYS A 288 0.16 -7.34 -5.70
CA CYS A 288 0.22 -5.90 -5.40
C CYS A 288 -1.11 -5.42 -4.74
N PRO A 289 -1.19 -5.12 -3.44
CA PRO A 289 -0.15 -5.29 -2.42
C PRO A 289 0.41 -6.72 -2.36
N GLN A 290 1.62 -6.88 -1.83
CA GLN A 290 2.30 -8.18 -1.74
C GLN A 290 1.38 -9.25 -1.13
N MET A 291 1.50 -10.48 -1.63
CA MET A 291 0.77 -11.63 -1.11
C MET A 291 1.26 -11.97 0.29
N THR A 292 0.31 -12.27 1.17
CA THR A 292 0.56 -12.95 2.44
C THR A 292 0.82 -14.44 2.19
N LEU A 293 1.26 -15.17 3.23
CA LEU A 293 1.39 -16.62 3.15
C LEU A 293 0.05 -17.29 2.82
N GLU A 294 -1.04 -16.84 3.43
CA GLU A 294 -2.39 -17.39 3.22
C GLU A 294 -2.81 -17.30 1.75
N GLU A 295 -2.63 -16.13 1.13
CA GLU A 295 -2.92 -15.95 -0.30
C GLU A 295 -2.05 -16.83 -1.19
N ALA A 296 -0.77 -16.97 -0.86
CA ALA A 296 0.15 -17.81 -1.62
C ALA A 296 -0.19 -19.30 -1.53
N LEU A 297 -0.65 -19.77 -0.36
CA LEU A 297 -1.14 -21.14 -0.18
C LEU A 297 -2.43 -21.36 -0.96
N ALA A 298 -3.45 -20.52 -0.76
CA ALA A 298 -4.75 -20.65 -1.42
C ALA A 298 -4.65 -20.59 -2.96
N THR A 299 -3.85 -19.65 -3.48
CA THR A 299 -3.61 -19.54 -4.92
C THR A 299 -2.74 -20.69 -5.42
N GLY A 300 -1.75 -21.11 -4.62
CA GLY A 300 -0.77 -22.13 -4.98
C GLY A 300 -1.35 -23.54 -5.11
N GLU A 301 -2.45 -23.86 -4.44
CA GLU A 301 -3.13 -25.16 -4.55
C GLU A 301 -3.47 -25.53 -6.00
N HIS A 302 -3.85 -24.55 -6.82
CA HIS A 302 -4.17 -24.76 -8.23
C HIS A 302 -2.95 -25.19 -9.08
N PHE A 303 -1.73 -24.88 -8.63
CA PHE A 303 -0.49 -25.14 -9.36
C PHE A 303 0.10 -26.52 -9.04
N VAL A 304 -0.37 -27.19 -7.98
CA VAL A 304 0.17 -28.47 -7.52
C VAL A 304 0.03 -29.53 -8.62
N GLY A 305 1.16 -30.12 -9.02
CA GLY A 305 1.21 -31.16 -10.06
C GLY A 305 0.98 -30.67 -11.49
N LYS A 306 0.92 -29.36 -11.72
CA LYS A 306 0.73 -28.74 -13.04
C LYS A 306 2.01 -28.03 -13.51
N LYS A 307 2.02 -27.54 -14.75
CA LYS A 307 3.10 -26.72 -15.32
C LYS A 307 2.51 -25.46 -15.95
N VAL A 308 3.04 -24.30 -15.60
CA VAL A 308 2.55 -23.03 -16.14
C VAL A 308 2.85 -22.90 -17.63
N LYS A 309 1.87 -22.41 -18.40
CA LYS A 309 2.00 -22.11 -19.83
C LYS A 309 2.53 -20.70 -20.12
N LYS A 310 2.53 -19.84 -19.09
CA LYS A 310 2.95 -18.43 -19.14
C LYS A 310 3.90 -18.15 -17.98
N ARG A 311 4.79 -17.19 -18.17
CA ARG A 311 5.70 -16.73 -17.09
C ARG A 311 4.86 -16.21 -15.93
N THR A 312 4.90 -16.89 -14.79
CA THR A 312 3.99 -16.62 -13.66
C THR A 312 4.79 -16.18 -12.45
N LEU A 313 4.46 -15.00 -11.89
CA LEU A 313 5.22 -14.36 -10.82
C LEU A 313 4.34 -14.19 -9.59
N PHE A 314 4.79 -14.68 -8.43
CA PHE A 314 4.18 -14.35 -7.15
C PHE A 314 5.10 -13.39 -6.40
N HIS A 315 4.54 -12.26 -5.97
CA HIS A 315 5.26 -11.27 -5.16
C HIS A 315 4.73 -11.30 -3.74
N LEU A 316 5.51 -11.86 -2.82
CA LEU A 316 5.13 -12.10 -1.44
C LEU A 316 5.75 -11.06 -0.50
N VAL A 317 5.15 -10.91 0.67
CA VAL A 317 5.78 -10.26 1.81
C VAL A 317 7.08 -11.02 2.13
N PRO A 318 8.22 -10.35 2.38
CA PRO A 318 9.51 -11.05 2.56
C PRO A 318 9.50 -12.07 3.71
N ALA A 319 8.79 -11.79 4.80
CA ALA A 319 8.66 -12.72 5.91
C ALA A 319 7.82 -13.95 5.54
N ASP A 320 6.76 -13.77 4.76
CA ASP A 320 5.91 -14.85 4.29
C ASP A 320 6.59 -15.72 3.24
N LEU A 321 7.44 -15.15 2.36
CA LEU A 321 8.26 -15.94 1.46
C LEU A 321 9.18 -16.89 2.25
N ARG A 322 9.84 -16.40 3.29
CA ARG A 322 10.69 -17.23 4.18
C ARG A 322 9.92 -18.30 4.93
N ARG A 323 8.62 -18.10 5.18
CA ARG A 323 7.75 -19.13 5.77
C ARG A 323 7.32 -20.14 4.72
N LEU A 324 6.92 -19.68 3.54
CA LEU A 324 6.57 -20.52 2.40
C LEU A 324 7.70 -21.48 2.05
N GLU A 325 8.95 -21.00 2.01
CA GLU A 325 10.18 -21.78 1.75
C GLU A 325 10.32 -23.04 2.62
N LYS A 326 9.67 -23.07 3.79
CA LYS A 326 9.70 -24.20 4.74
C LYS A 326 8.55 -25.19 4.54
N LEU A 327 7.62 -24.92 3.62
CA LEU A 327 6.43 -25.72 3.36
C LEU A 327 6.55 -26.50 2.05
N PRO A 328 5.88 -27.67 1.91
CA PRO A 328 5.85 -28.42 0.65
C PRO A 328 5.36 -27.59 -0.54
N MET A 329 4.48 -26.61 -0.28
CA MET A 329 3.94 -25.71 -1.30
C MET A 329 5.03 -24.93 -2.05
N HIS A 330 6.12 -24.52 -1.38
CA HIS A 330 7.22 -23.84 -2.05
C HIS A 330 7.81 -24.67 -3.19
N ARG A 331 8.09 -25.95 -2.91
CA ARG A 331 8.60 -26.89 -3.90
C ARG A 331 7.59 -27.12 -5.02
N ALA A 332 6.30 -27.29 -4.68
CA ALA A 332 5.26 -27.48 -5.68
C ALA A 332 5.14 -26.28 -6.64
N LEU A 333 5.24 -25.05 -6.13
CA LEU A 333 5.21 -23.83 -6.95
C LEU A 333 6.42 -23.72 -7.89
N LEU A 334 7.63 -24.01 -7.39
CA LEU A 334 8.84 -24.03 -8.22
C LEU A 334 8.76 -25.13 -9.28
N GLU A 335 8.28 -26.32 -8.92
CA GLU A 335 8.04 -27.41 -9.86
C GLU A 335 6.98 -27.03 -10.90
N ALA A 336 5.97 -26.25 -10.55
CA ALA A 336 5.01 -25.73 -11.51
C ALA A 336 5.59 -24.68 -12.47
N GLY A 337 6.76 -24.10 -12.15
CA GLY A 337 7.40 -23.03 -12.92
C GLY A 337 6.99 -21.62 -12.49
N VAL A 338 6.45 -21.47 -11.27
CA VAL A 338 6.15 -20.16 -10.68
C VAL A 338 7.44 -19.53 -10.15
N GLU A 339 7.67 -18.28 -10.49
CA GLU A 339 8.78 -17.49 -9.95
C GLU A 339 8.32 -16.73 -8.69
N LEU A 340 9.07 -16.88 -7.60
CA LEU A 340 8.73 -16.30 -6.30
C LEU A 340 9.66 -15.13 -5.99
N TYR A 341 9.08 -13.97 -5.69
CA TYR A 341 9.81 -12.74 -5.41
C TYR A 341 9.33 -12.06 -4.13
N ALA A 342 10.22 -11.31 -3.48
CA ALA A 342 9.92 -10.52 -2.28
C ALA A 342 9.98 -8.99 -2.52
N HIS A 343 10.05 -8.56 -3.77
CA HIS A 343 10.11 -7.14 -4.14
C HIS A 343 8.74 -6.59 -4.55
N CYS A 344 8.66 -5.28 -4.72
CA CYS A 344 7.50 -4.61 -5.30
C CYS A 344 7.32 -5.07 -6.76
N PRO A 345 6.16 -5.62 -7.15
CA PRO A 345 5.92 -6.00 -8.55
C PRO A 345 5.94 -4.79 -9.48
N LEU A 346 5.36 -3.66 -9.06
CA LEU A 346 5.33 -2.44 -9.86
C LEU A 346 6.74 -2.00 -10.22
N ALA A 347 7.61 -1.77 -9.23
CA ALA A 347 8.96 -1.29 -9.47
C ALA A 347 9.81 -2.33 -10.25
N GLY A 348 9.68 -3.61 -9.92
CA GLY A 348 10.38 -4.68 -10.63
C GLY A 348 10.02 -4.73 -12.11
N LEU A 349 8.73 -4.59 -12.42
CA LEU A 349 8.19 -4.63 -13.78
C LEU A 349 8.19 -3.25 -14.48
N SER A 350 8.45 -2.13 -13.82
CA SER A 350 8.50 -0.82 -14.50
C SER A 350 9.75 -0.67 -15.37
N VAL A 351 10.86 -1.34 -15.03
CA VAL A 351 12.11 -1.26 -15.81
C VAL A 351 12.07 -2.25 -16.98
N ARG A 352 11.31 -1.89 -18.01
CA ARG A 352 11.03 -2.70 -19.22
C ARG A 352 11.50 -1.99 -20.49
N ILE A 353 12.70 -1.40 -20.49
CA ILE A 353 13.20 -0.64 -21.66
C ILE A 353 13.32 -1.60 -22.86
N GLY A 354 12.60 -1.30 -23.93
CA GLY A 354 12.56 -2.10 -25.17
C GLY A 354 11.56 -3.26 -25.18
N LEU A 355 10.78 -3.45 -24.12
CA LEU A 355 9.64 -4.37 -24.10
C LEU A 355 8.37 -3.52 -24.23
N GLY A 356 7.57 -3.75 -25.27
CA GLY A 356 6.30 -3.03 -25.48
C GLY A 356 5.36 -3.10 -24.28
N SER A 357 4.42 -2.15 -24.20
CA SER A 357 3.61 -1.89 -23.00
C SER A 357 2.69 -3.05 -22.60
N GLN A 358 2.10 -3.80 -23.54
CA GLN A 358 1.09 -4.84 -23.25
C GLN A 358 1.68 -6.23 -22.96
N GLN A 359 2.11 -6.50 -21.72
CA GLN A 359 2.72 -7.80 -21.38
C GLN A 359 2.26 -8.44 -20.08
N VAL A 360 1.56 -7.73 -19.20
CA VAL A 360 1.25 -8.23 -17.84
C VAL A 360 -0.26 -8.38 -17.68
N LEU A 361 -0.68 -9.57 -17.24
CA LEU A 361 -2.02 -9.85 -16.74
C LEU A 361 -1.96 -9.94 -15.20
N THR A 362 -2.89 -9.29 -14.51
CA THR A 362 -2.93 -9.29 -13.05
C THR A 362 -4.37 -9.28 -12.53
N ASN A 363 -4.59 -9.87 -11.35
CA ASN A 363 -5.83 -9.72 -10.56
C ASN A 363 -5.70 -8.62 -9.48
N SER A 364 -4.66 -7.81 -9.56
CA SER A 364 -4.44 -6.67 -8.67
C SER A 364 -4.94 -5.39 -9.32
N GLY A 365 -5.98 -4.78 -8.74
CA GLY A 365 -6.43 -3.45 -9.16
C GLY A 365 -5.38 -2.35 -8.96
N LYS A 366 -4.46 -2.52 -8.00
CA LYS A 366 -3.35 -1.59 -7.75
C LYS A 366 -2.26 -1.68 -8.83
N LEU A 367 -1.83 -2.88 -9.19
CA LEU A 367 -0.83 -3.08 -10.24
C LEU A 367 -1.41 -2.70 -11.60
N TYR A 368 -2.66 -3.09 -11.86
CA TYR A 368 -3.42 -2.72 -13.05
C TYR A 368 -3.44 -1.19 -13.25
N TYR A 369 -3.70 -0.43 -12.18
CA TYR A 369 -3.72 1.02 -12.27
C TYR A 369 -2.33 1.65 -12.52
N TYR A 370 -1.29 1.19 -11.83
CA TYR A 370 0.01 1.87 -11.84
C TYR A 370 0.95 1.44 -12.96
N LEU A 371 0.87 0.19 -13.41
CA LEU A 371 1.83 -0.35 -14.36
C LEU A 371 1.25 -0.23 -15.77
N ASP A 372 1.78 0.71 -16.55
CA ASP A 372 1.36 0.92 -17.93
C ASP A 372 1.40 -0.38 -18.77
N GLY A 373 0.37 -0.54 -19.60
CA GLY A 373 0.09 -1.73 -20.41
C GLY A 373 -0.13 -3.03 -19.62
N THR A 374 -0.65 -2.92 -18.41
CA THR A 374 -1.15 -4.06 -17.64
C THR A 374 -2.64 -4.24 -17.89
N GLU A 375 -3.05 -5.50 -18.05
CA GLU A 375 -4.43 -5.90 -18.24
C GLU A 375 -4.96 -6.57 -16.97
N TYR A 376 -6.27 -6.42 -16.74
CA TYR A 376 -6.93 -6.99 -15.57
C TYR A 376 -7.68 -8.28 -15.94
N GLY A 377 -7.58 -9.29 -15.08
CA GLY A 377 -8.43 -10.48 -15.09
C GLY A 377 -8.70 -10.92 -13.66
N ASP A 378 -9.79 -11.65 -13.44
CA ASP A 378 -10.05 -12.23 -12.12
C ASP A 378 -9.14 -13.44 -11.83
N LEU A 379 -9.20 -13.99 -10.61
CA LEU A 379 -8.37 -15.13 -10.24
C LEU A 379 -8.58 -16.34 -11.17
N SER A 380 -9.82 -16.67 -11.51
CA SER A 380 -10.14 -17.84 -12.34
C SER A 380 -9.56 -17.67 -13.75
N GLU A 381 -9.69 -16.47 -14.31
CA GLU A 381 -9.16 -16.10 -15.62
C GLU A 381 -7.62 -16.18 -15.64
N LEU A 382 -6.94 -15.66 -14.62
CA LEU A 382 -5.49 -15.78 -14.49
C LEU A 382 -5.04 -17.26 -14.41
N LEU A 383 -5.73 -18.07 -13.60
CA LEU A 383 -5.42 -19.51 -13.48
C LEU A 383 -5.61 -20.24 -14.81
N ALA A 384 -6.66 -19.90 -15.56
CA ALA A 384 -6.89 -20.44 -16.91
C ALA A 384 -5.77 -20.04 -17.89
N VAL A 385 -5.35 -18.78 -17.89
CA VAL A 385 -4.22 -18.28 -18.72
C VAL A 385 -2.89 -18.94 -18.33
N CYS A 386 -2.68 -19.19 -17.04
CA CYS A 386 -1.55 -19.98 -16.55
C CYS A 386 -1.62 -21.45 -16.98
N GLY A 387 -2.79 -21.95 -17.39
CA GLY A 387 -3.01 -23.35 -17.75
C GLY A 387 -3.13 -24.28 -16.54
N VAL A 388 -3.55 -23.73 -15.40
CA VAL A 388 -3.64 -24.44 -14.11
C VAL A 388 -5.05 -24.49 -13.53
N LEU A 389 -6.06 -24.03 -14.28
CA LEU A 389 -7.46 -24.33 -14.01
C LEU A 389 -7.86 -25.63 -14.72
#